data_AF-A0AA97DGH8-F1
#
_entry.id   AF-A0AA97DGH8-F1
#
_cell.length_a   1.000
_cell.length_b   1.000
_cell.length_c   1.000
_cell.angle_alpha   90.00
_cell.angle_beta   90.00
_cell.angle_gamma   90.00
#
_symmetry.space_group_name_H-M   'P 1'
#
loop_
_entity.id
_entity.type
_entity.pdbx_description
1 polymer ?
#
loop_
_entity_poly.entity_id
_entity_poly.type
_entity_poly.pdbx_seq_one_letter_code
_entity_poly.pdbx_strand_id
1 'polypeptide(L)'
;MFHEVHLNEGYPLLSKLSDPLKRAEREIVGREHEKLQLLASMSRPELCNALLLAEAGTGKTALVQATMAADAERLYLEVDPSRMISEAGDSDRMAAMLKGFFDEAEHFVADEKQELVLFIDEFHQIIQLSDAAVEAIKPVLAASGARGIRIIAATTYDEFHRHIAPNQPLVERLQRINLTPPDQETTIRILQGMAEHYDVADQFYDDHIYRQIYEYTERYMPASSQPRKSILVLDSMVGWHRLTKRALDRDLLSDVLQESLGVNVAFKVDGAKIKEQLDSKVFSQDLATRAVARRLQLSVADLNDKGRPEASLLFTGSTGVGKTELAKQLARLLFGDDQRHLIRFDMSEYAQDSSMDLFRSELTKRVWDLSHAVLLFDEVEKASAMVTRLLLQVLDDGRLSDDNNREVSFLNTYIVMTTNAGSEIYKTIAQYAADDTGSGEQLLKYDKLIRRSITETSADNRFPPELLGRIDAIVPFQPLSEDTQRKIVRNKLRHMVQEVLIKHNVRVDIDQRVLQYLIDDKGDTDSNAGGARGAVAKLTDEVTTGVATFINEHPSERRIRIDVVGELASDHKDMLTSDACIEVSAVR
;
A
#
# COMPACT_ATOMS: atom_id res chain seq x y z
N MET A 1 33.79 31.50 -11.29
CA MET A 1 34.05 30.92 -12.62
C MET A 1 32.89 31.08 -13.61
N PHE A 2 31.71 31.63 -13.26
CA PHE A 2 30.66 32.01 -14.25
C PHE A 2 29.94 33.32 -13.88
N HIS A 3 30.59 34.19 -13.09
CA HIS A 3 30.07 35.52 -12.74
C HIS A 3 30.76 36.64 -13.54
N GLU A 4 31.57 36.27 -14.54
CA GLU A 4 32.22 37.22 -15.42
C GLU A 4 31.29 37.50 -16.60
N VAL A 5 30.97 38.78 -16.80
CA VAL A 5 30.17 39.32 -17.91
C VAL A 5 30.64 38.77 -19.27
N HIS A 6 31.93 38.43 -19.38
CA HIS A 6 32.59 37.86 -20.55
C HIS A 6 31.92 36.58 -21.09
N LEU A 7 31.45 35.67 -20.22
CA LEU A 7 30.80 34.43 -20.65
C LEU A 7 29.42 34.66 -21.26
N ASN A 8 28.66 35.62 -20.72
CA ASN A 8 27.33 35.97 -21.23
C ASN A 8 27.39 36.69 -22.58
N GLU A 9 28.50 37.38 -22.87
CA GLU A 9 28.72 38.08 -24.15
C GLU A 9 29.38 37.18 -25.21
N GLY A 10 30.30 36.28 -24.81
CA GLY A 10 31.04 35.40 -25.72
C GLY A 10 30.34 34.09 -26.07
N TYR A 11 29.56 33.51 -25.14
CA TYR A 11 28.93 32.18 -25.29
C TYR A 11 27.46 32.23 -24.80
N PRO A 12 26.57 32.88 -25.57
CA PRO A 12 25.19 33.11 -25.15
C PRO A 12 24.35 31.84 -25.00
N LEU A 13 24.55 30.80 -25.82
CA LEU A 13 23.84 29.53 -25.65
C LEU A 13 24.41 28.73 -24.47
N LEU A 14 25.73 28.69 -24.32
CA LEU A 14 26.38 27.95 -23.24
C LEU A 14 25.97 28.53 -21.87
N SER A 15 26.05 29.85 -21.69
CA SER A 15 25.66 30.54 -20.45
C SER A 15 24.16 30.48 -20.19
N LYS A 16 23.33 30.47 -21.23
CA LYS A 16 21.88 30.40 -21.08
C LYS A 16 21.42 29.01 -20.68
N LEU A 17 22.02 27.95 -21.22
CA LEU A 17 21.54 26.57 -21.11
C LEU A 17 22.30 25.72 -20.09
N SER A 18 23.35 26.26 -19.48
CA SER A 18 24.12 25.56 -18.46
C SER A 18 24.53 26.47 -17.31
N ASP A 19 24.74 25.85 -16.16
CA ASP A 19 25.18 26.47 -14.93
C ASP A 19 26.46 25.76 -14.43
N PRO A 20 27.33 26.41 -13.66
CA PRO A 20 28.46 25.74 -13.01
C PRO A 20 27.95 24.60 -12.14
N LEU A 21 28.55 23.42 -12.27
CA LEU A 21 28.18 22.31 -11.40
C LEU A 21 28.47 22.70 -9.95
N LYS A 22 27.43 22.66 -9.11
CA LYS A 22 27.55 23.03 -7.70
C LYS A 22 28.45 22.04 -6.97
N ARG A 23 29.29 22.55 -6.07
CA ARG A 23 30.02 21.69 -5.14
C ARG A 23 29.04 20.99 -4.21
N ALA A 24 29.36 19.76 -3.83
CA ALA A 24 28.59 19.05 -2.82
C ALA A 24 28.64 19.83 -1.50
N GLU A 25 27.49 19.96 -0.85
CA GLU A 25 27.35 20.66 0.44
C GLU A 25 27.91 19.83 1.60
N ARG A 26 28.23 18.55 1.35
CA ARG A 26 28.73 17.57 2.31
C ARG A 26 29.64 16.56 1.64
N GLU A 27 30.33 15.77 2.44
CA GLU A 27 31.10 14.63 1.95
C GLU A 27 30.20 13.58 1.30
N ILE A 28 30.64 13.07 0.15
CA ILE A 28 29.93 12.04 -0.60
C ILE A 28 30.56 10.69 -0.25
N VAL A 29 29.75 9.81 0.34
CA VAL A 29 30.21 8.54 0.90
C VAL A 29 29.82 7.39 -0.02
N GLY A 30 30.71 6.39 -0.16
CA GLY A 30 30.39 5.10 -0.77
C GLY A 30 30.34 5.08 -2.29
N ARG A 31 30.92 6.08 -2.96
CA ARG A 31 30.99 6.19 -4.43
C ARG A 31 32.41 6.14 -4.99
N GLU A 32 33.35 5.61 -4.20
CA GLU A 32 34.78 5.61 -4.56
C GLU A 32 35.08 4.81 -5.83
N HIS A 33 34.41 3.66 -6.00
CA HIS A 33 34.63 2.81 -7.18
C HIS A 33 34.07 3.45 -8.44
N GLU A 34 32.82 3.91 -8.41
CA GLU A 34 32.16 4.56 -9.55
C GLU A 34 32.84 5.89 -9.91
N LYS A 35 33.36 6.63 -8.92
CA LYS A 35 34.17 7.84 -9.14
C LYS A 35 35.42 7.53 -9.97
N LEU A 36 36.15 6.47 -9.59
CA LEU A 36 37.32 6.03 -10.36
C LEU A 36 36.94 5.55 -11.76
N GLN A 37 35.82 4.83 -11.92
CA GLN A 37 35.32 4.42 -13.24
C GLN A 37 34.97 5.62 -14.11
N LEU A 38 34.36 6.65 -13.54
CA LEU A 38 33.97 7.86 -14.27
C LEU A 38 35.20 8.65 -14.72
N LEU A 39 36.17 8.88 -13.82
CA LEU A 39 37.46 9.50 -14.16
C LEU A 39 38.21 8.71 -15.23
N ALA A 40 38.27 7.38 -15.09
CA ALA A 40 38.91 6.51 -16.08
C ALA A 40 38.19 6.58 -17.44
N SER A 41 36.86 6.66 -17.45
CA SER A 41 36.07 6.81 -18.68
C SER A 41 36.39 8.12 -19.39
N MET A 42 36.44 9.24 -18.66
CA MET A 42 36.76 10.56 -19.23
C MET A 42 38.22 10.70 -19.68
N SER A 43 39.12 9.89 -19.12
CA SER A 43 40.54 9.87 -19.50
C SER A 43 40.83 9.07 -20.77
N ARG A 44 39.82 8.42 -21.38
CA ARG A 44 40.01 7.64 -22.62
C ARG A 44 40.25 8.58 -23.81
N PRO A 45 41.11 8.22 -24.77
CA PRO A 45 41.36 9.06 -25.95
C PRO A 45 40.18 9.20 -26.92
N GLU A 46 39.38 8.14 -27.06
CA GLU A 46 38.27 8.08 -28.05
C GLU A 46 36.91 8.06 -27.36
N LEU A 47 36.58 6.97 -26.66
CA LEU A 47 35.31 6.79 -25.96
C LEU A 47 35.34 7.41 -24.56
N CYS A 48 35.27 8.73 -24.52
CA CYS A 48 35.46 9.53 -23.31
C CYS A 48 34.17 10.04 -22.64
N ASN A 49 33.01 9.63 -23.16
CA ASN A 49 31.71 9.99 -22.61
C ASN A 49 31.15 8.85 -21.76
N ALA A 50 30.41 9.20 -20.71
CA ALA A 50 29.81 8.27 -19.78
C ALA A 50 28.28 8.41 -19.73
N LEU A 51 27.61 7.28 -19.47
CA LEU A 51 26.19 7.23 -19.17
C LEU A 51 25.99 6.58 -17.80
N LEU A 52 25.55 7.38 -16.84
CA LEU A 52 25.19 6.96 -15.50
C LEU A 52 23.76 6.40 -15.52
N LEU A 53 23.62 5.10 -15.22
CA LEU A 53 22.35 4.41 -15.15
C LEU A 53 22.03 4.04 -13.71
N ALA A 54 20.95 4.59 -13.17
CA ALA A 54 20.51 4.33 -11.81
C ALA A 54 19.05 4.72 -11.62
N GLU A 55 18.36 4.03 -10.72
CA GLU A 55 17.05 4.47 -10.24
C GLU A 55 17.08 5.91 -9.69
N ALA A 56 15.95 6.60 -9.79
CA ALA A 56 15.81 7.97 -9.32
C ALA A 56 16.12 8.07 -7.82
N GLY A 57 16.97 9.03 -7.44
CA GLY A 57 17.37 9.22 -6.04
C GLY A 57 18.57 8.40 -5.57
N THR A 58 19.21 7.61 -6.43
CA THR A 58 20.44 6.84 -6.11
C THR A 58 21.70 7.71 -5.92
N GLY A 59 21.64 8.98 -6.30
CA GLY A 59 22.73 9.95 -6.15
C GLY A 59 23.64 10.08 -7.38
N LYS A 60 23.05 10.10 -8.59
CA LYS A 60 23.79 10.32 -9.86
C LYS A 60 24.55 11.66 -9.85
N THR A 61 23.86 12.75 -9.52
CA THR A 61 24.46 14.09 -9.37
C THR A 61 25.55 14.10 -8.30
N ALA A 62 25.34 13.43 -7.17
CA ALA A 62 26.34 13.33 -6.11
C ALA A 62 27.63 12.65 -6.62
N LEU A 63 27.53 11.57 -7.40
CA LEU A 63 28.73 10.96 -8.01
C LEU A 63 29.52 11.96 -8.87
N VAL A 64 28.83 12.77 -9.69
CA VAL A 64 29.47 13.78 -10.54
C VAL A 64 30.12 14.88 -9.69
N GLN A 65 29.47 15.34 -8.63
CA GLN A 65 30.03 16.34 -7.71
C GLN A 65 31.28 15.81 -6.98
N ALA A 66 31.27 14.55 -6.53
CA ALA A 66 32.47 13.91 -5.95
C ALA A 66 33.61 13.80 -6.97
N THR A 67 33.26 13.52 -8.22
CA THR A 67 34.22 13.41 -9.32
C THR A 67 34.85 14.76 -9.62
N MET A 68 34.03 15.81 -9.75
CA MET A 68 34.50 17.19 -9.91
C MET A 68 35.43 17.63 -8.77
N ALA A 69 35.12 17.27 -7.52
CA ALA A 69 35.98 17.64 -6.38
C ALA A 69 37.36 16.97 -6.43
N ALA A 70 37.49 15.81 -7.09
CA ALA A 70 38.74 15.07 -7.27
C ALA A 70 39.43 15.37 -8.62
N ASP A 71 38.76 16.04 -9.56
CA ASP A 71 39.25 16.35 -10.90
C ASP A 71 39.72 17.81 -10.98
N ALA A 72 41.03 18.01 -10.87
CA ALA A 72 41.64 19.32 -10.99
C ALA A 72 41.89 19.75 -12.46
N GLU A 73 41.73 18.84 -13.42
CA GLU A 73 42.12 19.08 -14.82
C GLU A 73 40.99 19.71 -15.64
N ARG A 74 39.73 19.53 -15.24
CA ARG A 74 38.56 19.86 -16.08
C ARG A 74 37.59 20.82 -15.41
N LEU A 75 36.87 21.57 -16.24
CA LEU A 75 35.74 22.40 -15.82
C LEU A 75 34.44 21.60 -15.92
N TYR A 76 33.47 21.84 -15.03
CA TYR A 76 32.21 21.09 -14.99
C TYR A 76 31.01 22.05 -15.10
N LEU A 77 30.15 21.82 -16.08
CA LEU A 77 28.86 22.49 -16.24
C LEU A 77 27.72 21.49 -16.17
N GLU A 78 26.65 21.90 -15.51
CA GLU A 78 25.37 21.22 -15.50
C GLU A 78 24.49 21.85 -16.58
N VAL A 79 24.11 21.05 -17.57
CA VAL A 79 23.20 21.43 -18.64
C VAL A 79 21.78 21.20 -18.15
N ASP A 80 20.88 22.12 -18.45
CA ASP A 80 19.46 22.03 -18.13
C ASP A 80 18.67 21.64 -19.41
N PRO A 81 18.32 20.35 -19.59
CA PRO A 81 17.53 19.93 -20.73
C PRO A 81 16.22 20.69 -20.80
N SER A 82 15.49 20.81 -19.68
CA SER A 82 14.16 21.45 -19.66
C SER A 82 14.21 22.89 -20.17
N ARG A 83 15.24 23.66 -19.81
CA ARG A 83 15.48 25.01 -20.35
C ARG A 83 15.78 24.98 -21.85
N MET A 84 16.60 24.03 -22.30
CA MET A 84 16.89 23.83 -23.73
C MET A 84 15.65 23.51 -24.55
N ILE A 85 14.79 22.62 -24.05
CA ILE A 85 13.52 22.24 -24.68
C ILE A 85 12.59 23.45 -24.78
N SER A 86 12.44 24.21 -23.69
CA SER A 86 11.59 25.40 -23.65
C SER A 86 12.04 26.48 -24.64
N GLU A 87 13.34 26.63 -24.84
CA GLU A 87 13.91 27.63 -25.74
C GLU A 87 13.85 27.21 -27.22
N ALA A 88 14.02 25.92 -27.51
CA ALA A 88 13.92 25.40 -28.87
C ALA A 88 12.50 25.53 -29.42
N GLY A 89 11.47 25.19 -28.63
CA GLY A 89 10.06 25.26 -28.98
C GLY A 89 9.58 24.21 -29.99
N ASP A 90 10.44 23.75 -30.91
CA ASP A 90 10.18 22.66 -31.85
C ASP A 90 11.42 21.78 -32.10
N SER A 91 11.20 20.63 -32.76
CA SER A 91 12.21 19.60 -33.02
C SER A 91 13.37 20.06 -33.94
N ASP A 92 13.10 20.89 -34.95
CA ASP A 92 14.12 21.31 -35.91
C ASP A 92 15.05 22.37 -35.29
N ARG A 93 14.48 23.30 -34.52
CA ARG A 93 15.22 24.29 -33.74
C ARG A 93 16.05 23.63 -32.66
N MET A 94 15.58 22.52 -32.08
CA MET A 94 16.35 21.77 -31.08
C MET A 94 17.67 21.25 -31.65
N ALA A 95 17.66 20.67 -32.86
CA ALA A 95 18.87 20.17 -33.50
C ALA A 95 19.87 21.31 -33.79
N ALA A 96 19.37 22.46 -34.27
CA ALA A 96 20.20 23.65 -34.50
C ALA A 96 20.76 24.23 -33.19
N MET A 97 19.95 24.27 -32.13
CA MET A 97 20.33 24.76 -30.81
C MET A 97 21.38 23.88 -30.15
N LEU A 98 21.22 22.56 -30.18
CA LEU A 98 22.22 21.61 -29.70
C LEU A 98 23.55 21.79 -30.43
N LYS A 99 23.52 21.91 -31.75
CA LYS A 99 24.72 22.14 -32.54
C LYS A 99 25.41 23.45 -32.13
N GLY A 100 24.66 24.56 -32.05
CA GLY A 100 25.19 25.85 -31.60
C GLY A 100 25.76 25.81 -30.18
N PHE A 101 25.09 25.13 -29.25
CA PHE A 101 25.55 24.93 -27.88
C PHE A 101 26.89 24.20 -27.82
N PHE A 102 27.05 23.11 -28.57
CA PHE A 102 28.32 22.37 -28.59
C PHE A 102 29.42 23.09 -29.36
N ASP A 103 29.08 23.84 -30.41
CA ASP A 103 30.05 24.69 -31.11
C ASP A 103 30.57 25.79 -30.16
N GLU A 104 29.71 26.44 -29.37
CA GLU A 104 30.14 27.40 -28.32
C GLU A 104 30.98 26.74 -27.24
N ALA A 105 30.63 25.53 -26.79
CA ALA A 105 31.42 24.77 -25.83
C ALA A 105 32.84 24.47 -26.34
N GLU A 106 32.99 24.15 -27.64
CA GLU A 106 34.30 23.92 -28.27
C GLU A 106 35.15 25.19 -28.31
N HIS A 107 34.54 26.34 -28.64
CA HIS A 107 35.24 27.63 -28.59
C HIS A 107 35.66 28.00 -27.17
N PHE A 108 34.78 27.77 -26.18
CA PHE A 108 35.10 28.00 -24.77
C PHE A 108 36.29 27.17 -24.31
N VAL A 109 36.35 25.89 -24.67
CA VAL A 109 37.52 25.02 -24.38
C VAL A 109 38.81 25.58 -25.00
N ALA A 110 38.74 26.08 -26.24
CA ALA A 110 39.90 26.65 -26.91
C ALA A 110 40.40 27.94 -26.25
N ASP A 111 39.49 28.79 -25.77
CA ASP A 111 39.80 30.07 -25.14
C ASP A 111 40.33 29.89 -23.71
N GLU A 112 39.69 29.04 -22.90
CA GLU A 112 40.11 28.73 -21.52
C GLU A 112 41.32 27.79 -21.47
N LYS A 113 41.60 27.06 -22.57
CA LYS A 113 42.66 26.05 -22.67
C LYS A 113 42.56 24.97 -21.60
N GLN A 114 41.34 24.61 -21.26
CA GLN A 114 41.01 23.60 -20.26
C GLN A 114 39.87 22.71 -20.78
N GLU A 115 39.96 21.39 -20.55
CA GLU A 115 38.90 20.48 -20.95
C GLU A 115 37.59 20.76 -20.20
N LEU A 116 36.47 20.55 -20.87
CA LEU A 116 35.13 20.82 -20.35
C LEU A 116 34.32 19.53 -20.21
N VAL A 117 33.72 19.34 -19.04
CA VAL A 117 32.75 18.30 -18.74
C VAL A 117 31.34 18.90 -18.74
N LEU A 118 30.48 18.35 -19.58
CA LEU A 118 29.06 18.67 -19.65
C LEU A 118 28.27 17.54 -18.98
N PHE A 119 27.74 17.82 -17.80
CA PHE A 119 26.82 16.94 -17.09
C PHE A 119 25.40 17.23 -17.54
N ILE A 120 24.71 16.21 -18.06
CA ILE A 120 23.33 16.29 -18.52
C ILE A 120 22.52 15.28 -17.69
N ASP A 121 21.86 15.76 -16.64
CA ASP A 121 20.87 14.95 -15.94
C ASP A 121 19.61 14.78 -16.79
N GLU A 122 18.83 13.73 -16.56
CA GLU A 122 17.62 13.40 -17.34
C GLU A 122 17.88 13.41 -18.86
N PHE A 123 19.01 12.86 -19.30
CA PHE A 123 19.47 12.90 -20.70
C PHE A 123 18.43 12.37 -21.72
N HIS A 124 17.56 11.47 -21.29
CA HIS A 124 16.46 10.94 -22.10
C HIS A 124 15.50 12.03 -22.62
N GLN A 125 15.34 13.15 -21.92
CA GLN A 125 14.45 14.25 -22.35
C GLN A 125 14.88 14.82 -23.71
N ILE A 126 16.19 14.95 -23.93
CA ILE A 126 16.74 15.42 -25.22
C ILE A 126 16.45 14.42 -26.34
N ILE A 127 16.50 13.12 -26.02
CA ILE A 127 16.31 12.02 -26.97
C ILE A 127 14.82 11.85 -27.32
N GLN A 128 13.91 12.06 -26.37
CA GLN A 128 12.47 11.93 -26.56
C GLN A 128 11.87 12.95 -27.54
N LEU A 129 12.50 14.13 -27.68
CA LEU A 129 11.94 15.22 -28.46
C LEU A 129 11.94 14.99 -29.98
N SER A 130 13.01 14.42 -30.52
CA SER A 130 13.17 14.27 -31.97
C SER A 130 14.37 13.40 -32.35
N ASP A 131 14.18 12.57 -33.38
CA ASP A 131 15.28 11.88 -34.06
C ASP A 131 16.35 12.87 -34.59
N ALA A 132 15.95 14.08 -34.99
CA ALA A 132 16.88 15.11 -35.47
C ALA A 132 17.85 15.58 -34.37
N ALA A 133 17.38 15.70 -33.12
CA ALA A 133 18.23 16.03 -31.98
C ALA A 133 19.25 14.91 -31.71
N VAL A 134 18.83 13.66 -31.86
CA VAL A 134 19.72 12.50 -31.73
C VAL A 134 20.80 12.48 -32.81
N GLU A 135 20.43 12.75 -34.06
CA GLU A 135 21.40 12.85 -35.17
C GLU A 135 22.36 14.03 -34.99
N ALA A 136 21.93 15.13 -34.37
CA ALA A 136 22.81 16.26 -34.05
C ALA A 136 23.85 15.92 -32.96
N ILE A 137 23.53 15.06 -32.00
CA ILE A 137 24.42 14.70 -30.88
C ILE A 137 25.46 13.65 -31.27
N LYS A 138 25.14 12.73 -32.19
CA LYS A 138 26.05 11.63 -32.58
C LYS A 138 27.45 12.09 -33.04
N PRO A 139 27.60 13.12 -33.90
CA PRO A 139 28.91 13.63 -34.29
C PRO A 139 29.67 14.26 -33.13
N VAL A 140 28.96 14.98 -32.24
CA VAL A 140 29.56 15.60 -31.05
C VAL A 140 30.14 14.54 -30.14
N LEU A 141 29.38 13.48 -29.84
CA LEU A 141 29.87 12.36 -29.03
C LEU A 141 31.07 11.66 -29.68
N ALA A 142 31.06 11.51 -31.01
CA ALA A 142 32.17 10.88 -31.74
C ALA A 142 33.47 11.70 -31.68
N ALA A 143 33.37 13.04 -31.69
CA ALA A 143 34.52 13.95 -31.71
C ALA A 143 34.87 14.56 -30.34
N SER A 144 34.06 14.30 -29.31
CA SER A 144 34.19 14.82 -27.94
C SER A 144 35.64 14.82 -27.41
N GLY A 145 36.32 13.67 -27.51
CA GLY A 145 37.72 13.48 -27.16
C GLY A 145 38.64 14.54 -27.76
N ALA A 146 38.61 14.65 -29.09
CA ALA A 146 39.44 15.57 -29.86
C ALA A 146 39.08 17.05 -29.65
N ARG A 147 37.82 17.34 -29.27
CA ARG A 147 37.32 18.70 -28.99
C ARG A 147 37.60 19.16 -27.56
N GLY A 148 38.22 18.32 -26.72
CA GLY A 148 38.42 18.61 -25.29
C GLY A 148 37.11 18.67 -24.50
N ILE A 149 36.04 18.06 -25.01
CA ILE A 149 34.73 18.00 -24.37
C ILE A 149 34.50 16.57 -23.86
N ARG A 150 33.91 16.44 -22.67
CA ARG A 150 33.47 15.17 -22.08
C ARG A 150 32.00 15.30 -21.72
N ILE A 151 31.20 14.28 -22.01
CA ILE A 151 29.78 14.27 -21.66
C ILE A 151 29.54 13.21 -20.60
N ILE A 152 28.89 13.61 -19.51
CA ILE A 152 28.32 12.72 -18.50
C ILE A 152 26.81 12.81 -18.61
N ALA A 153 26.19 11.82 -19.21
CA ALA A 153 24.74 11.69 -19.28
C ALA A 153 24.23 10.89 -18.08
N ALA A 154 23.08 11.25 -17.52
CA ALA A 154 22.42 10.52 -16.44
C ALA A 154 20.93 10.28 -16.76
N THR A 155 20.43 9.09 -16.42
CA THR A 155 19.01 8.70 -16.65
C THR A 155 18.65 7.50 -15.77
N THR A 156 17.37 7.13 -15.70
CA THR A 156 16.91 5.89 -15.06
C THR A 156 16.97 4.68 -16.00
N TYR A 157 16.88 3.47 -15.45
CA TYR A 157 16.87 2.24 -16.26
C TYR A 157 15.66 2.21 -17.20
N ASP A 158 14.49 2.60 -16.70
CA ASP A 158 13.25 2.65 -17.46
C ASP A 158 13.34 3.62 -18.64
N GLU A 159 13.79 4.84 -18.40
CA GLU A 159 13.99 5.84 -19.45
C GLU A 159 15.03 5.39 -20.48
N PHE A 160 16.12 4.77 -20.00
CA PHE A 160 17.15 4.23 -20.87
C PHE A 160 16.57 3.18 -21.83
N HIS A 161 15.84 2.20 -21.32
CA HIS A 161 15.27 1.14 -22.15
C HIS A 161 14.20 1.65 -23.12
N ARG A 162 13.38 2.62 -22.70
CA ARG A 162 12.30 3.17 -23.53
C ARG A 162 12.82 4.12 -24.61
N HIS A 163 13.84 4.93 -24.34
CA HIS A 163 14.18 6.07 -25.20
C HIS A 163 15.59 6.01 -25.79
N ILE A 164 16.58 5.46 -25.08
CA ILE A 164 18.00 5.53 -25.50
C ILE A 164 18.46 4.21 -26.13
N ALA A 165 18.14 3.09 -25.48
CA ALA A 165 18.52 1.74 -25.90
C ALA A 165 18.15 1.38 -27.36
N PRO A 166 17.01 1.84 -27.93
CA PRO A 166 16.68 1.57 -29.33
C PRO A 166 17.71 2.10 -30.34
N ASN A 167 18.49 3.14 -29.99
CA ASN A 167 19.49 3.74 -30.87
C ASN A 167 20.90 3.23 -30.56
N GLN A 168 21.22 2.03 -31.07
CA GLN A 168 22.51 1.37 -30.82
C GLN A 168 23.75 2.24 -31.13
N PRO A 169 23.80 3.02 -32.24
CA PRO A 169 24.94 3.91 -32.51
C PRO A 169 25.15 5.00 -31.45
N LEU A 170 24.07 5.52 -30.83
CA LEU A 170 24.18 6.49 -29.74
C LEU A 170 24.79 5.83 -28.50
N VAL A 171 24.26 4.66 -28.16
CA VAL A 171 24.68 3.86 -27.01
C VAL A 171 26.16 3.48 -27.07
N GLU A 172 26.68 3.07 -28.24
CA GLU A 172 28.08 2.65 -28.41
C GLU A 172 29.09 3.77 -28.16
N ARG A 173 28.64 5.03 -28.15
CA ARG A 173 29.47 6.21 -27.87
C ARG A 173 29.47 6.61 -26.39
N LEU A 174 28.71 5.92 -25.54
CA LEU A 174 28.56 6.20 -24.13
C LEU A 174 29.01 4.98 -23.30
N GLN A 175 30.04 5.16 -22.48
CA GLN A 175 30.44 4.15 -21.52
C GLN A 175 29.39 4.05 -20.42
N ARG A 176 28.68 2.92 -20.37
CA ARG A 176 27.69 2.68 -19.32
C ARG A 176 28.37 2.46 -17.97
N ILE A 177 27.90 3.17 -16.95
CA ILE A 177 28.27 2.99 -15.54
C ILE A 177 26.95 2.82 -14.77
N ASN A 178 26.76 1.64 -14.20
CA ASN A 178 25.58 1.32 -13.40
C ASN A 178 25.85 1.72 -11.94
N LEU A 179 24.95 2.52 -11.35
CA LEU A 179 25.01 2.84 -9.93
C LEU A 179 23.97 2.01 -9.20
N THR A 180 24.41 1.22 -8.23
CA THR A 180 23.50 0.54 -7.31
C THR A 180 23.11 1.48 -6.16
N PRO A 181 21.91 1.30 -5.58
CA PRO A 181 21.58 1.93 -4.30
C PRO A 181 22.66 1.61 -3.26
N PRO A 182 23.01 2.58 -2.37
CA PRO A 182 23.94 2.32 -1.28
C PRO A 182 23.37 1.28 -0.32
N ASP A 183 24.25 0.51 0.31
CA ASP A 183 23.88 -0.42 1.36
C ASP A 183 23.46 0.32 2.65
N GLN A 184 23.01 -0.44 3.65
CA GLN A 184 22.56 0.09 4.93
C GLN A 184 23.63 0.96 5.60
N GLU A 185 24.87 0.46 5.70
CA GLU A 185 25.94 1.14 6.42
C GLU A 185 26.38 2.44 5.71
N THR A 186 26.42 2.43 4.38
CA THR A 186 26.69 3.65 3.59
C THR A 186 25.53 4.63 3.69
N THR A 187 24.29 4.16 3.71
CA THR A 187 23.11 5.03 3.90
C THR A 187 23.11 5.68 5.27
N ILE A 188 23.45 4.95 6.33
CA ILE A 188 23.57 5.52 7.69
C ILE A 188 24.62 6.62 7.73
N ARG A 189 25.80 6.41 7.14
CA ARG A 189 26.84 7.45 7.04
C ARG A 189 26.37 8.67 6.25
N ILE A 190 25.59 8.46 5.20
CA ILE A 190 24.95 9.54 4.45
C ILE A 190 23.97 10.33 5.33
N LEU A 191 23.16 9.66 6.14
CA LEU A 191 22.22 10.31 7.06
C LEU A 191 22.93 11.08 8.18
N GLN A 192 24.02 10.55 8.73
CA GLN A 192 24.88 11.24 9.70
C GLN A 192 25.43 12.55 9.10
N GLY A 193 26.00 12.49 7.89
CA GLY A 193 26.49 13.69 7.21
C GLY A 193 25.38 14.71 6.88
N MET A 194 24.14 14.26 6.67
CA MET A 194 22.98 15.15 6.52
C MET A 194 22.60 15.78 7.87
N ALA A 195 22.58 15.02 8.96
CA ALA A 195 22.31 15.56 10.29
C ALA A 195 23.36 16.57 10.76
N GLU A 196 24.63 16.36 10.41
CA GLU A 196 25.71 17.35 10.62
C GLU A 196 25.46 18.62 9.81
N HIS A 197 25.15 18.48 8.52
CA HIS A 197 24.84 19.62 7.65
C HIS A 197 23.60 20.40 8.13
N TYR A 198 22.62 19.71 8.72
CA TYR A 198 21.42 20.30 9.30
C TYR A 198 21.61 20.86 10.71
N ASP A 199 22.80 20.75 11.30
CA ASP A 199 23.12 21.18 12.67
C ASP A 199 22.20 20.55 13.72
N VAL A 200 21.96 19.23 13.59
CA VAL A 200 21.16 18.43 14.52
C VAL A 200 21.82 17.11 14.92
N ALA A 201 23.09 16.90 14.54
CA ALA A 201 23.81 15.66 14.83
C ALA A 201 23.90 15.36 16.34
N ASP A 202 23.93 16.41 17.17
CA ASP A 202 23.96 16.32 18.64
C ASP A 202 22.66 15.78 19.27
N GLN A 203 21.57 15.75 18.52
CA GLN A 203 20.29 15.20 18.97
C GLN A 203 20.26 13.67 18.95
N PHE A 204 21.20 13.04 18.27
CA PHE A 204 21.28 11.59 18.14
C PHE A 204 22.35 11.03 19.08
N TYR A 205 21.95 10.11 19.95
CA TYR A 205 22.89 9.45 20.87
C TYR A 205 23.71 8.35 20.20
N ASP A 206 23.09 7.61 19.28
CA ASP A 206 23.67 6.50 18.54
C ASP A 206 23.04 6.38 17.14
N ASP A 207 23.44 5.34 16.40
CA ASP A 207 22.96 5.09 15.04
C ASP A 207 21.57 4.45 14.98
N HIS A 208 20.91 4.23 16.12
CA HIS A 208 19.68 3.46 16.17
C HIS A 208 18.57 4.09 15.32
N ILE A 209 18.38 5.41 15.44
CA ILE A 209 17.35 6.13 14.67
C ILE A 209 17.65 6.09 13.17
N TYR A 210 18.91 6.25 12.76
CA TYR A 210 19.29 6.14 11.35
C TYR A 210 19.05 4.73 10.79
N ARG A 211 19.36 3.69 11.57
CA ARG A 211 19.04 2.30 11.22
C ARG A 211 17.54 2.10 11.06
N GLN A 212 16.73 2.63 11.97
CA GLN A 212 15.27 2.56 11.88
C GLN A 212 14.71 3.30 10.66
N ILE A 213 15.23 4.48 10.35
CA ILE A 213 14.85 5.22 9.12
C ILE A 213 15.12 4.36 7.89
N TYR A 214 16.31 3.76 7.80
CA TYR A 214 16.66 2.88 6.68
C TYR A 214 15.71 1.67 6.61
N GLU A 215 15.50 0.95 7.71
CA GLU A 215 14.67 -0.25 7.77
C GLU A 215 13.22 0.04 7.40
N TYR A 216 12.63 1.10 7.94
CA TYR A 216 11.25 1.48 7.64
C TYR A 216 11.07 1.96 6.21
N THR A 217 12.01 2.73 5.66
CA THR A 217 11.94 3.18 4.26
C THR A 217 12.19 2.04 3.27
N GLU A 218 13.03 1.05 3.60
CA GLU A 218 13.15 -0.18 2.81
C GLU A 218 11.85 -0.99 2.79
N ARG A 219 11.17 -1.07 3.93
CA ARG A 219 9.95 -1.86 4.06
C ARG A 219 8.74 -1.18 3.43
N TYR A 220 8.58 0.12 3.64
CA TYR A 220 7.32 0.83 3.34
C TYR A 220 7.41 1.78 2.14
N MET A 221 8.60 2.05 1.59
CA MET A 221 8.79 2.89 0.40
C MET A 221 9.58 2.17 -0.71
N PRO A 222 9.13 1.00 -1.20
CA PRO A 222 9.88 0.22 -2.19
C PRO A 222 9.97 0.91 -3.56
N ALA A 223 8.99 1.74 -3.93
CA ALA A 223 9.02 2.52 -5.18
C ALA A 223 10.10 3.62 -5.21
N SER A 224 10.77 3.89 -4.09
CA SER A 224 11.85 4.88 -4.00
C SER A 224 13.18 4.21 -3.69
N SER A 225 14.27 4.80 -4.17
CA SER A 225 15.62 4.27 -3.97
C SER A 225 16.37 4.96 -2.82
N GLN A 226 17.30 4.22 -2.22
CA GLN A 226 18.27 4.80 -1.30
C GLN A 226 19.31 5.64 -2.06
N PRO A 227 19.87 6.68 -1.42
CA PRO A 227 19.58 7.14 -0.06
C PRO A 227 18.40 8.12 0.03
N ARG A 228 17.79 8.52 -1.11
CA ARG A 228 16.80 9.59 -1.18
C ARG A 228 15.62 9.38 -0.24
N LYS A 229 15.04 8.17 -0.18
CA LYS A 229 13.90 7.90 0.71
C LYS A 229 14.22 8.08 2.18
N SER A 230 15.39 7.62 2.63
CA SER A 230 15.85 7.82 4.02
C SER A 230 16.13 9.29 4.33
N ILE A 231 16.73 10.01 3.38
CA ILE A 231 16.99 11.44 3.50
C ILE A 231 15.67 12.22 3.66
N LEU A 232 14.65 11.91 2.87
CA LEU A 232 13.35 12.58 2.95
C LEU A 232 12.69 12.41 4.31
N VAL A 233 12.78 11.22 4.92
CA VAL A 233 12.25 10.98 6.27
C VAL A 233 13.05 11.76 7.31
N LEU A 234 14.39 11.74 7.25
CA LEU A 234 15.22 12.53 8.16
C LEU A 234 14.94 14.03 8.04
N ASP A 235 14.87 14.56 6.82
CA ASP A 235 14.56 15.96 6.55
C ASP A 235 13.19 16.36 7.13
N SER A 236 12.19 15.49 6.96
CA SER A 236 10.85 15.68 7.55
C SER A 236 10.90 15.69 9.09
N MET A 237 11.66 14.76 9.71
CA MET A 237 11.89 14.76 11.17
C MET A 237 12.55 16.05 11.63
N VAL A 238 13.57 16.55 10.91
CA VAL A 238 14.25 17.81 11.22
C VAL A 238 13.29 18.99 11.12
N GLY A 239 12.44 19.03 10.09
CA GLY A 239 11.39 20.05 9.94
C GLY A 239 10.47 20.09 11.16
N TRP A 240 9.93 18.94 11.57
CA TRP A 240 9.07 18.82 12.75
C TRP A 240 9.79 19.13 14.06
N HIS A 241 11.03 18.68 14.24
CA HIS A 241 11.87 19.01 15.39
C HIS A 241 12.06 20.52 15.51
N ARG A 242 12.42 21.20 14.42
CA ARG A 242 12.65 22.66 14.42
C ARG A 242 11.38 23.44 14.78
N LEU A 243 10.22 23.00 14.30
CA LEU A 243 8.92 23.60 14.57
C LEU A 243 8.44 23.36 16.00
N THR A 244 8.48 22.11 16.47
CA THR A 244 7.81 21.67 17.71
C THR A 244 8.75 21.54 18.91
N LYS A 245 10.06 21.56 18.67
CA LYS A 245 11.12 21.31 19.68
C LYS A 245 11.07 19.91 20.31
N ARG A 246 10.37 18.95 19.68
CA ARG A 246 10.37 17.54 20.09
C ARG A 246 11.72 16.88 19.78
N ALA A 247 12.16 15.92 20.57
CA ALA A 247 13.41 15.20 20.31
C ALA A 247 13.38 14.43 18.97
N LEU A 248 14.54 14.27 18.33
CA LEU A 248 14.72 13.42 17.14
C LEU A 248 14.83 11.94 17.54
N ASP A 249 13.72 11.39 18.02
CA ASP A 249 13.62 10.04 18.56
C ASP A 249 12.66 9.16 17.77
N ARG A 250 12.43 7.94 18.29
CA ARG A 250 11.53 6.96 17.70
C ARG A 250 10.08 7.45 17.63
N ASP A 251 9.62 8.23 18.61
CA ASP A 251 8.24 8.71 18.66
C ASP A 251 8.02 9.74 17.55
N LEU A 252 8.98 10.65 17.33
CA LEU A 252 8.91 11.59 16.22
C LEU A 252 9.03 10.89 14.85
N LEU A 253 9.91 9.91 14.72
CA LEU A 253 10.00 9.08 13.51
C LEU A 253 8.65 8.41 13.21
N SER A 254 8.00 7.85 14.22
CA SER A 254 6.69 7.23 14.04
C SER A 254 5.63 8.21 13.54
N ASP A 255 5.61 9.42 14.08
CA ASP A 255 4.65 10.44 13.64
C ASP A 255 4.91 10.90 12.20
N VAL A 256 6.19 11.06 11.83
CA VAL A 256 6.57 11.39 10.45
C VAL A 256 6.16 10.30 9.48
N LEU A 257 6.36 9.02 9.83
CA LEU A 257 5.92 7.89 8.98
C LEU A 257 4.40 7.80 8.90
N GLN A 258 3.68 8.11 9.99
CA GLN A 258 2.23 8.13 10.00
C GLN A 258 1.66 9.25 9.11
N GLU A 259 2.28 10.43 9.12
CA GLU A 259 1.83 11.56 8.30
C GLU A 259 2.20 11.40 6.83
N SER A 260 3.45 11.01 6.54
CA SER A 260 3.97 10.93 5.17
C SER A 260 3.58 9.65 4.44
N LEU A 261 3.49 8.52 5.14
CA LEU A 261 3.25 7.20 4.55
C LEU A 261 1.93 6.56 5.02
N GLY A 262 1.24 7.13 6.01
CA GLY A 262 0.07 6.48 6.63
C GLY A 262 0.42 5.28 7.50
N VAL A 263 1.70 5.05 7.80
CA VAL A 263 2.20 3.87 8.51
C VAL A 263 2.40 4.15 10.00
N ASN A 264 1.64 3.45 10.85
CA ASN A 264 1.80 3.54 12.30
C ASN A 264 2.80 2.49 12.82
N VAL A 265 4.06 2.87 13.04
CA VAL A 265 5.07 1.96 13.62
C VAL A 265 5.09 1.94 15.15
N ALA A 266 4.47 2.93 15.81
CA ALA A 266 4.28 2.97 17.26
C ALA A 266 3.01 2.24 17.72
N PHE A 267 2.32 1.57 16.79
CA PHE A 267 1.07 0.90 17.04
C PHE A 267 1.22 -0.16 18.16
N LYS A 268 0.42 -0.01 19.22
CA LYS A 268 0.38 -0.95 20.35
C LYS A 268 -1.03 -1.44 20.59
N VAL A 269 -1.28 -2.70 20.26
CA VAL A 269 -2.43 -3.44 20.79
C VAL A 269 -2.05 -4.03 22.13
N ASP A 270 -2.96 -3.96 23.10
CA ASP A 270 -2.86 -4.78 24.30
C ASP A 270 -3.09 -6.25 23.91
N GLY A 271 -2.00 -6.96 23.63
CA GLY A 271 -2.02 -8.37 23.23
C GLY A 271 -2.86 -9.25 24.15
N ALA A 272 -2.87 -8.98 25.46
CA ALA A 272 -3.61 -9.77 26.44
C ALA A 272 -5.13 -9.63 26.29
N LYS A 273 -5.62 -8.50 25.77
CA LYS A 273 -7.06 -8.19 25.65
C LYS A 273 -7.65 -8.47 24.28
N ILE A 274 -6.83 -8.86 23.29
CA ILE A 274 -7.31 -9.07 21.91
C ILE A 274 -8.51 -10.02 21.88
N LYS A 275 -8.37 -11.18 22.54
CA LYS A 275 -9.44 -12.19 22.54
C LYS A 275 -10.72 -11.66 23.19
N GLU A 276 -10.60 -11.06 24.37
CA GLU A 276 -11.73 -10.50 25.13
C GLU A 276 -12.49 -9.45 24.30
N GLN A 277 -11.75 -8.56 23.63
CA GLN A 277 -12.34 -7.53 22.77
C GLN A 277 -13.08 -8.13 21.58
N LEU A 278 -12.49 -9.12 20.90
CA LEU A 278 -13.14 -9.81 19.78
C LEU A 278 -14.41 -10.56 20.24
N ASP A 279 -14.34 -11.31 21.34
CA ASP A 279 -15.47 -12.09 21.88
C ASP A 279 -16.65 -11.19 22.31
N SER A 280 -16.36 -9.96 22.77
CA SER A 280 -17.41 -9.01 23.18
C SER A 280 -18.31 -8.56 22.02
N LYS A 281 -17.85 -8.74 20.77
CA LYS A 281 -18.52 -8.28 19.55
C LYS A 281 -18.91 -9.42 18.61
N VAL A 282 -18.14 -10.51 18.60
CA VAL A 282 -18.38 -11.69 17.76
C VAL A 282 -18.91 -12.83 18.61
N PHE A 283 -20.22 -13.03 18.56
CA PHE A 283 -20.90 -13.98 19.43
C PHE A 283 -20.71 -15.44 19.00
N SER A 284 -20.36 -16.30 19.97
CA SER A 284 -20.27 -17.76 19.85
C SER A 284 -19.35 -18.24 18.71
N GLN A 285 -18.22 -17.55 18.51
CA GLN A 285 -17.17 -17.93 17.54
C GLN A 285 -15.80 -18.03 18.22
N ASP A 286 -15.75 -18.67 19.40
CA ASP A 286 -14.55 -18.73 20.24
C ASP A 286 -13.31 -19.32 19.52
N LEU A 287 -13.52 -20.33 18.68
CA LEU A 287 -12.45 -20.89 17.85
C LEU A 287 -11.87 -19.86 16.88
N ALA A 288 -12.73 -19.07 16.23
CA ALA A 288 -12.33 -18.06 15.26
C ALA A 288 -11.58 -16.90 15.94
N THR A 289 -12.13 -16.36 17.03
CA THR A 289 -11.51 -15.27 17.79
C THR A 289 -10.19 -15.72 18.42
N ARG A 290 -10.09 -16.97 18.91
CA ARG A 290 -8.85 -17.55 19.42
C ARG A 290 -7.79 -17.69 18.32
N ALA A 291 -8.15 -18.16 17.13
CA ALA A 291 -7.23 -18.31 16.01
C ALA A 291 -6.65 -16.97 15.56
N VAL A 292 -7.52 -15.96 15.40
CA VAL A 292 -7.11 -14.58 15.08
C VAL A 292 -6.25 -14.00 16.19
N ALA A 293 -6.68 -14.08 17.45
CA ALA A 293 -5.94 -13.53 18.59
C ALA A 293 -4.55 -14.13 18.71
N ARG A 294 -4.40 -15.45 18.50
CA ARG A 294 -3.11 -16.13 18.52
C ARG A 294 -2.20 -15.65 17.39
N ARG A 295 -2.72 -15.47 16.16
CA ARG A 295 -1.92 -14.97 15.05
C ARG A 295 -1.46 -13.53 15.29
N LEU A 296 -2.36 -12.68 15.78
CA LEU A 296 -2.04 -11.28 16.09
C LEU A 296 -1.01 -11.12 17.21
N GLN A 297 -0.86 -12.09 18.13
CA GLN A 297 0.24 -12.03 19.12
C GLN A 297 1.61 -11.92 18.44
N LEU A 298 1.80 -12.57 17.28
CA LEU A 298 3.07 -12.53 16.56
C LEU A 298 3.32 -11.13 15.98
N SER A 299 2.30 -10.52 15.39
CA SER A 299 2.37 -9.15 14.86
C SER A 299 2.60 -8.13 15.99
N VAL A 300 1.90 -8.26 17.12
CA VAL A 300 2.04 -7.36 18.29
C VAL A 300 3.40 -7.51 18.97
N ALA A 301 3.96 -8.72 19.00
CA ALA A 301 5.30 -8.98 19.51
C ALA A 301 6.41 -8.66 18.49
N ASP A 302 6.04 -8.20 17.28
CA ASP A 302 6.95 -7.90 16.17
C ASP A 302 7.76 -9.12 15.67
N LEU A 303 7.27 -10.34 15.92
CA LEU A 303 7.91 -11.63 15.60
C LEU A 303 7.43 -12.26 14.27
N ASN A 304 6.76 -11.48 13.44
CA ASN A 304 6.35 -11.88 12.10
C ASN A 304 7.48 -11.76 11.07
N ASP A 305 7.33 -12.47 9.96
CA ASP A 305 8.21 -12.33 8.81
C ASP A 305 8.06 -10.95 8.17
N LYS A 306 9.15 -10.19 8.11
CA LYS A 306 9.16 -8.80 7.61
C LYS A 306 9.07 -8.69 6.09
N GLY A 307 9.27 -9.80 5.36
CA GLY A 307 9.11 -9.89 3.92
C GLY A 307 7.68 -10.20 3.47
N ARG A 308 6.73 -10.35 4.40
CA ARG A 308 5.35 -10.75 4.13
C ARG A 308 4.37 -9.78 4.80
N PRO A 309 3.07 -9.79 4.39
CA PRO A 309 2.02 -9.06 5.10
C PRO A 309 1.98 -9.41 6.60
N GLU A 310 1.52 -8.47 7.45
CA GLU A 310 1.51 -8.61 8.91
C GLU A 310 0.78 -9.87 9.39
N ALA A 311 -0.31 -10.23 8.70
CA ALA A 311 -0.94 -11.53 8.81
C ALA A 311 -1.76 -11.85 7.55
N SER A 312 -1.85 -13.13 7.21
CA SER A 312 -2.76 -13.67 6.20
C SER A 312 -3.70 -14.70 6.84
N LEU A 313 -5.00 -14.46 6.74
CA LEU A 313 -6.05 -15.21 7.42
C LEU A 313 -7.07 -15.72 6.40
N LEU A 314 -7.47 -16.98 6.51
CA LEU A 314 -8.57 -17.55 5.71
C LEU A 314 -9.77 -17.86 6.59
N PHE A 315 -10.84 -17.10 6.42
CA PHE A 315 -12.10 -17.27 7.13
C PHE A 315 -12.98 -18.27 6.38
N THR A 316 -13.20 -19.44 6.97
CA THR A 316 -13.95 -20.54 6.35
C THR A 316 -15.25 -20.77 7.10
N GLY A 317 -16.36 -20.95 6.39
CA GLY A 317 -17.66 -21.25 6.98
C GLY A 317 -18.81 -20.79 6.09
N SER A 318 -20.04 -21.17 6.44
CA SER A 318 -21.22 -20.79 5.64
C SER A 318 -21.49 -19.28 5.63
N THR A 319 -22.35 -18.84 4.74
CA THR A 319 -22.84 -17.46 4.69
C THR A 319 -23.52 -17.06 6.01
N GLY A 320 -23.35 -15.80 6.40
CA GLY A 320 -24.08 -15.22 7.55
C GLY A 320 -23.60 -15.61 8.96
N VAL A 321 -22.49 -16.36 9.09
CA VAL A 321 -21.94 -16.80 10.40
C VAL A 321 -21.05 -15.76 11.10
N GLY A 322 -20.71 -14.65 10.45
CA GLY A 322 -19.94 -13.56 11.05
C GLY A 322 -18.52 -13.33 10.49
N LYS A 323 -18.15 -13.94 9.36
CA LYS A 323 -16.83 -13.75 8.71
C LYS A 323 -16.49 -12.26 8.50
N THR A 324 -17.35 -11.53 7.81
CA THR A 324 -17.19 -10.10 7.55
C THR A 324 -17.24 -9.26 8.84
N GLU A 325 -18.01 -9.69 9.84
CA GLU A 325 -18.10 -8.98 11.12
C GLU A 325 -16.79 -9.07 11.90
N LEU A 326 -16.15 -10.25 11.95
CA LEU A 326 -14.84 -10.40 12.57
C LEU A 326 -13.77 -9.56 11.87
N ALA A 327 -13.81 -9.44 10.54
CA ALA A 327 -12.91 -8.56 9.79
C ALA A 327 -13.09 -7.08 10.14
N LYS A 328 -14.34 -6.62 10.33
CA LYS A 328 -14.64 -5.26 10.83
C LYS A 328 -14.11 -5.06 12.25
N GLN A 329 -14.35 -6.02 13.14
CA GLN A 329 -13.84 -5.93 14.51
C GLN A 329 -12.31 -5.94 14.55
N LEU A 330 -11.66 -6.69 13.65
CA LEU A 330 -10.22 -6.66 13.47
C LEU A 330 -9.73 -5.26 13.08
N ALA A 331 -10.35 -4.62 12.09
CA ALA A 331 -10.00 -3.25 11.70
C ALA A 331 -10.21 -2.24 12.83
N ARG A 332 -11.32 -2.32 13.59
CA ARG A 332 -11.54 -1.47 14.78
C ARG A 332 -10.51 -1.69 15.88
N LEU A 333 -10.16 -2.95 16.13
CA LEU A 333 -9.17 -3.30 17.15
C LEU A 333 -7.78 -2.80 16.76
N LEU A 334 -7.43 -2.91 15.47
CA LEU A 334 -6.13 -2.52 14.95
C LEU A 334 -6.01 -1.01 14.68
N PHE A 335 -7.08 -0.33 14.30
CA PHE A 335 -6.96 1.04 13.78
C PHE A 335 -7.93 2.02 14.44
N GLY A 336 -8.77 1.54 15.37
CA GLY A 336 -9.84 2.34 15.98
C GLY A 336 -11.04 2.60 15.06
N ASP A 337 -10.92 2.30 13.76
CA ASP A 337 -11.93 2.55 12.74
C ASP A 337 -11.97 1.43 11.69
N ASP A 338 -13.16 0.92 11.37
CA ASP A 338 -13.38 0.00 10.25
C ASP A 338 -13.84 0.68 8.96
N GLN A 339 -14.22 1.96 8.98
CA GLN A 339 -14.73 2.63 7.79
C GLN A 339 -13.62 2.97 6.79
N ARG A 340 -12.47 3.43 7.29
CA ARG A 340 -11.33 3.78 6.43
C ARG A 340 -10.37 2.61 6.25
N HIS A 341 -10.10 1.87 7.33
CA HIS A 341 -9.03 0.87 7.35
C HIS A 341 -9.47 -0.57 7.03
N LEU A 342 -10.73 -0.79 6.65
CA LEU A 342 -11.19 -2.06 6.06
C LEU A 342 -11.44 -1.86 4.56
N ILE A 343 -10.51 -2.32 3.73
CA ILE A 343 -10.63 -2.27 2.28
C ILE A 343 -11.22 -3.60 1.82
N ARG A 344 -12.48 -3.57 1.37
CA ARG A 344 -13.19 -4.78 0.90
C ARG A 344 -13.16 -4.90 -0.62
N PHE A 345 -12.89 -6.10 -1.08
CA PHE A 345 -12.98 -6.55 -2.47
C PHE A 345 -13.97 -7.71 -2.55
N ASP A 346 -15.01 -7.56 -3.37
CA ASP A 346 -15.91 -8.66 -3.71
C ASP A 346 -15.28 -9.45 -4.86
N MET A 347 -14.85 -10.69 -4.57
CA MET A 347 -14.10 -11.47 -5.54
C MET A 347 -14.96 -11.95 -6.71
N SER A 348 -16.29 -11.84 -6.62
CA SER A 348 -17.22 -12.12 -7.71
C SER A 348 -17.12 -11.08 -8.84
N GLU A 349 -16.73 -9.84 -8.53
CA GLU A 349 -16.48 -8.80 -9.55
C GLU A 349 -15.26 -9.16 -10.43
N TYR A 350 -14.38 -10.03 -9.94
CA TYR A 350 -13.14 -10.43 -10.59
C TYR A 350 -13.14 -11.89 -11.08
N ALA A 351 -14.32 -12.42 -11.39
CA ALA A 351 -14.51 -13.81 -11.84
C ALA A 351 -13.97 -14.07 -13.27
N GLN A 352 -13.84 -13.03 -14.11
CA GLN A 352 -13.35 -13.15 -15.48
C GLN A 352 -11.86 -12.85 -15.56
N ASP A 353 -11.10 -13.54 -16.43
CA ASP A 353 -9.67 -13.27 -16.61
C ASP A 353 -9.37 -11.83 -17.07
N SER A 354 -10.29 -11.22 -17.82
CA SER A 354 -10.21 -9.81 -18.27
C SER A 354 -10.25 -8.79 -17.13
N SER A 355 -10.71 -9.18 -15.94
CA SER A 355 -10.77 -8.32 -14.76
C SER A 355 -9.43 -8.20 -14.01
N MET A 356 -8.40 -8.94 -14.44
CA MET A 356 -7.09 -8.98 -13.78
C MET A 356 -6.44 -7.59 -13.67
N ASP A 357 -6.40 -6.83 -14.78
CA ASP A 357 -5.78 -5.49 -14.77
C ASP A 357 -6.59 -4.50 -13.91
N LEU A 358 -7.93 -4.60 -13.93
CA LEU A 358 -8.79 -3.81 -13.06
C LEU A 358 -8.51 -4.12 -11.58
N PHE A 359 -8.48 -5.40 -11.22
CA PHE A 359 -8.16 -5.84 -9.85
C PHE A 359 -6.80 -5.34 -9.40
N ARG A 360 -5.75 -5.52 -10.22
CA ARG A 360 -4.39 -5.03 -9.92
C ARG A 360 -4.40 -3.52 -9.70
N SER A 361 -5.03 -2.77 -10.60
CA SER A 361 -5.09 -1.31 -10.54
C SER A 361 -5.82 -0.83 -9.29
N GLU A 362 -6.99 -1.39 -8.98
CA GLU A 362 -7.76 -1.01 -7.79
C GLU A 362 -7.07 -1.41 -6.49
N LEU A 363 -6.51 -2.62 -6.42
CA LEU A 363 -5.80 -3.11 -5.25
C LEU A 363 -4.58 -2.24 -4.94
N THR A 364 -3.73 -2.00 -5.94
CA THR A 364 -2.51 -1.21 -5.77
C THR A 364 -2.81 0.24 -5.42
N LYS A 365 -3.80 0.88 -6.07
CA LYS A 365 -4.20 2.26 -5.75
C LYS A 365 -4.71 2.41 -4.32
N ARG A 366 -5.64 1.54 -3.88
CA ARG A 366 -6.22 1.65 -2.52
C ARG A 366 -5.18 1.40 -1.42
N VAL A 367 -4.22 0.50 -1.66
CA VAL A 367 -3.13 0.22 -0.71
C VAL A 367 -2.07 1.31 -0.74
N TRP A 368 -1.83 1.92 -1.90
CA TRP A 368 -0.98 3.10 -2.01
C TRP A 368 -1.55 4.30 -1.24
N ASP A 369 -2.86 4.53 -1.34
CA ASP A 369 -3.56 5.59 -0.62
C ASP A 369 -3.63 5.31 0.89
N LEU A 370 -3.73 4.02 1.27
CA LEU A 370 -3.83 3.58 2.66
C LEU A 370 -2.96 2.35 2.92
N SER A 371 -1.71 2.60 3.29
CA SER A 371 -0.66 1.59 3.49
C SER A 371 -0.90 0.64 4.67
N HIS A 372 -1.66 1.05 5.69
CA HIS A 372 -1.96 0.26 6.89
C HIS A 372 -3.46 -0.05 6.97
N ALA A 373 -3.85 -1.24 6.49
CA ALA A 373 -5.26 -1.63 6.36
C ALA A 373 -5.49 -3.13 6.56
N VAL A 374 -6.72 -3.49 6.90
CA VAL A 374 -7.25 -4.84 6.72
C VAL A 374 -7.78 -4.95 5.29
N LEU A 375 -7.18 -5.82 4.49
CA LEU A 375 -7.66 -6.15 3.14
C LEU A 375 -8.59 -7.35 3.24
N LEU A 376 -9.87 -7.16 2.92
CA LEU A 376 -10.88 -8.22 2.93
C LEU A 376 -11.21 -8.65 1.51
N PHE A 377 -10.76 -9.84 1.11
CA PHE A 377 -11.11 -10.51 -0.13
C PHE A 377 -12.26 -11.48 0.12
N ASP A 378 -13.49 -11.08 -0.22
CA ASP A 378 -14.70 -11.83 0.10
C ASP A 378 -15.02 -12.87 -1.00
N GLU A 379 -15.28 -14.11 -0.62
CA GLU A 379 -15.62 -15.23 -1.52
C GLU A 379 -14.54 -15.51 -2.58
N VAL A 380 -13.28 -15.66 -2.16
CA VAL A 380 -12.12 -15.79 -3.06
C VAL A 380 -12.19 -16.97 -4.02
N GLU A 381 -13.00 -18.01 -3.74
CA GLU A 381 -13.29 -19.08 -4.69
C GLU A 381 -14.00 -18.62 -5.98
N LYS A 382 -14.57 -17.42 -5.99
CA LYS A 382 -15.25 -16.82 -7.16
C LYS A 382 -14.30 -16.08 -8.10
N ALA A 383 -13.07 -15.78 -7.64
CA ALA A 383 -12.09 -15.06 -8.44
C ALA A 383 -11.57 -15.93 -9.61
N SER A 384 -11.15 -15.27 -10.68
CA SER A 384 -10.41 -15.93 -11.75
C SER A 384 -9.07 -16.50 -11.27
N ALA A 385 -8.54 -17.48 -11.99
CA ALA A 385 -7.22 -18.04 -11.70
C ALA A 385 -6.10 -16.99 -11.88
N MET A 386 -6.28 -16.02 -12.79
CA MET A 386 -5.34 -14.91 -12.99
C MET A 386 -5.26 -14.02 -11.74
N VAL A 387 -6.41 -13.63 -11.19
CA VAL A 387 -6.51 -12.81 -9.98
C VAL A 387 -5.92 -13.55 -8.77
N THR A 388 -6.19 -14.84 -8.65
CA THR A 388 -5.59 -15.70 -7.61
C THR A 388 -4.06 -15.72 -7.68
N ARG A 389 -3.46 -15.76 -8.88
CA ARG A 389 -2.00 -15.73 -9.03
C ARG A 389 -1.40 -14.40 -8.59
N LEU A 390 -2.08 -13.28 -8.84
CA LEU A 390 -1.65 -11.98 -8.31
C LEU A 390 -1.68 -11.97 -6.77
N LEU A 391 -2.71 -12.55 -6.16
CA LEU A 391 -2.79 -12.67 -4.70
C LEU A 391 -1.65 -13.51 -4.12
N LEU A 392 -1.16 -14.54 -4.82
CA LEU A 392 0.01 -15.31 -4.35
C LEU A 392 1.26 -14.43 -4.21
N GLN A 393 1.51 -13.55 -5.17
CA GLN A 393 2.63 -12.60 -5.10
C GLN A 393 2.50 -11.66 -3.89
N VAL A 394 1.28 -11.17 -3.63
CA VAL A 394 1.00 -10.32 -2.47
C VAL A 394 1.21 -11.09 -1.15
N LEU A 395 0.84 -12.36 -1.08
CA LEU A 395 1.00 -13.19 0.13
C LEU A 395 2.45 -13.64 0.38
N ASP A 396 3.24 -13.81 -0.68
CA ASP A 396 4.62 -14.31 -0.63
C ASP A 396 5.64 -13.20 -0.43
N ASP A 397 5.56 -12.15 -1.24
CA ASP A 397 6.57 -11.07 -1.26
C ASP A 397 6.05 -9.77 -0.62
N GLY A 398 4.75 -9.70 -0.32
CA GLY A 398 4.13 -8.50 0.23
C GLY A 398 4.27 -7.28 -0.67
N ARG A 399 4.42 -7.47 -1.98
CA ARG A 399 4.73 -6.44 -2.97
C ARG A 399 3.96 -6.70 -4.25
N LEU A 400 3.47 -5.66 -4.89
CA LEU A 400 2.80 -5.74 -6.20
C LEU A 400 3.07 -4.49 -7.02
N SER A 401 3.35 -4.64 -8.31
CA SER A 401 3.55 -3.51 -9.21
C SER A 401 2.20 -2.91 -9.67
N ASP A 402 2.12 -1.57 -9.70
CA ASP A 402 0.98 -0.82 -10.22
C ASP A 402 0.99 -0.75 -11.77
N ASP A 403 0.06 0.01 -12.34
CA ASP A 403 -0.05 0.23 -13.80
C ASP A 403 1.16 0.97 -14.40
N ASN A 404 1.97 1.62 -13.57
CA ASN A 404 3.17 2.36 -13.95
C ASN A 404 4.46 1.59 -13.61
N ASN A 405 4.37 0.29 -13.31
CA ASN A 405 5.45 -0.57 -12.82
C ASN A 405 6.09 -0.12 -11.49
N ARG A 406 5.42 0.75 -10.73
CA ARG A 406 5.86 1.14 -9.39
C ARG A 406 5.49 0.06 -8.40
N GLU A 407 6.42 -0.27 -7.53
CA GLU A 407 6.19 -1.29 -6.52
C GLU A 407 5.39 -0.75 -5.33
N VAL A 408 4.27 -1.39 -4.99
CA VAL A 408 3.42 -1.07 -3.85
C VAL A 408 3.66 -2.08 -2.73
N SER A 409 3.89 -1.60 -1.51
CA SER A 409 4.12 -2.44 -0.32
C SER A 409 2.81 -2.83 0.37
N PHE A 410 2.65 -4.13 0.60
CA PHE A 410 1.60 -4.78 1.39
C PHE A 410 2.14 -5.29 2.73
N LEU A 411 3.41 -5.02 3.04
CA LEU A 411 4.09 -5.50 4.26
C LEU A 411 3.46 -4.97 5.55
N ASN A 412 2.66 -3.90 5.46
CA ASN A 412 1.91 -3.31 6.55
C ASN A 412 0.40 -3.62 6.47
N THR A 413 0.01 -4.70 5.80
CA THR A 413 -1.41 -5.05 5.63
C THR A 413 -1.77 -6.33 6.36
N TYR A 414 -3.01 -6.39 6.83
CA TYR A 414 -3.62 -7.61 7.37
C TYR A 414 -4.57 -8.17 6.32
N ILE A 415 -4.20 -9.29 5.72
CA ILE A 415 -4.97 -9.91 4.64
C ILE A 415 -5.97 -10.90 5.24
N VAL A 416 -7.25 -10.67 4.96
CA VAL A 416 -8.36 -11.56 5.31
C VAL A 416 -9.01 -12.02 4.02
N MET A 417 -8.99 -13.32 3.77
CA MET A 417 -9.77 -13.95 2.71
C MET A 417 -10.97 -14.65 3.33
N THR A 418 -12.12 -14.64 2.66
CA THR A 418 -13.27 -15.46 3.06
C THR A 418 -13.55 -16.52 2.01
N THR A 419 -14.03 -17.68 2.45
CA THR A 419 -14.54 -18.71 1.56
C THR A 419 -15.73 -19.44 2.15
N ASN A 420 -16.68 -19.82 1.29
CA ASN A 420 -17.79 -20.69 1.66
C ASN A 420 -17.43 -22.18 1.47
N ALA A 421 -16.27 -22.50 0.87
CA ALA A 421 -15.82 -23.89 0.67
C ALA A 421 -15.66 -24.64 2.00
N GLY A 422 -16.06 -25.91 2.03
CA GLY A 422 -16.00 -26.75 3.22
C GLY A 422 -17.14 -26.54 4.23
N SER A 423 -18.19 -25.77 3.86
CA SER A 423 -19.34 -25.48 4.73
C SER A 423 -20.06 -26.75 5.23
N GLU A 424 -20.13 -27.76 4.37
CA GLU A 424 -20.73 -29.07 4.57
C GLU A 424 -20.06 -29.87 5.70
N ILE A 425 -18.74 -29.75 5.87
CA ILE A 425 -18.04 -30.37 7.02
C ILE A 425 -18.42 -29.68 8.31
N TYR A 426 -18.49 -28.36 8.32
CA TYR A 426 -18.89 -27.62 9.52
C TYR A 426 -20.33 -27.94 9.94
N LYS A 427 -21.25 -28.10 8.97
CA LYS A 427 -22.62 -28.56 9.24
C LYS A 427 -22.65 -29.96 9.85
N THR A 428 -21.88 -30.89 9.26
CA THR A 428 -21.82 -32.28 9.75
C THR A 428 -21.24 -32.35 11.16
N ILE A 429 -20.13 -31.65 11.44
CA ILE A 429 -19.50 -31.65 12.76
C ILE A 429 -20.41 -30.98 13.81
N ALA A 430 -21.06 -29.87 13.46
CA ALA A 430 -21.99 -29.18 14.36
C ALA A 430 -23.19 -30.04 14.77
N GLN A 431 -23.66 -30.95 13.90
CA GLN A 431 -24.75 -31.89 14.22
C GLN A 431 -24.36 -32.91 15.31
N TYR A 432 -23.07 -33.25 15.45
CA TYR A 432 -22.58 -34.23 16.43
C TYR A 432 -21.97 -33.60 17.70
N ALA A 433 -21.71 -32.29 17.70
CA ALA A 433 -21.03 -31.57 18.78
C ALA A 433 -21.70 -30.21 19.07
N ALA A 434 -23.03 -30.19 19.21
CA ALA A 434 -23.78 -28.99 19.57
C ALA A 434 -23.47 -28.56 21.02
N ASP A 435 -22.40 -27.79 21.18
CA ASP A 435 -22.03 -27.15 22.43
C ASP A 435 -22.09 -25.62 22.22
N ASP A 436 -22.90 -24.93 23.01
CA ASP A 436 -23.22 -23.49 22.82
C ASP A 436 -22.01 -22.55 23.02
N THR A 437 -20.91 -23.09 23.52
CA THR A 437 -19.68 -22.35 23.81
C THR A 437 -18.88 -22.00 22.57
N GLY A 438 -19.07 -22.73 21.47
CA GLY A 438 -18.21 -22.63 20.28
C GLY A 438 -16.77 -23.08 20.50
N SER A 439 -16.49 -23.79 21.60
CA SER A 439 -15.15 -24.20 22.06
C SER A 439 -14.34 -24.99 21.03
N GLY A 440 -15.02 -25.75 20.16
CA GLY A 440 -14.45 -26.40 19.00
C GLY A 440 -13.31 -27.39 19.31
N GLU A 441 -13.24 -27.94 20.53
CA GLU A 441 -12.21 -28.93 20.90
C GLU A 441 -12.18 -30.14 19.96
N GLN A 442 -13.34 -30.53 19.43
CA GLN A 442 -13.42 -31.52 18.37
C GLN A 442 -12.90 -30.96 17.05
N LEU A 443 -13.35 -29.78 16.60
CA LEU A 443 -12.95 -29.10 15.34
C LEU A 443 -11.44 -28.93 15.14
N LEU A 444 -10.65 -28.73 16.20
CA LEU A 444 -9.18 -28.67 16.12
C LEU A 444 -8.57 -30.00 15.62
N LYS A 445 -9.16 -31.15 15.95
CA LYS A 445 -8.75 -32.45 15.41
C LYS A 445 -9.10 -32.61 13.93
N TYR A 446 -10.00 -31.76 13.42
CA TYR A 446 -10.47 -31.73 12.04
C TYR A 446 -9.73 -30.71 11.16
N ASP A 447 -8.67 -30.02 11.60
CA ASP A 447 -7.91 -29.09 10.72
C ASP A 447 -7.45 -29.80 9.43
N LYS A 448 -6.97 -31.04 9.55
CA LYS A 448 -6.63 -31.89 8.40
C LYS A 448 -7.82 -32.18 7.49
N LEU A 449 -9.00 -32.39 8.08
CA LEU A 449 -10.24 -32.68 7.35
C LEU A 449 -10.83 -31.42 6.71
N ILE A 450 -10.71 -30.25 7.35
CA ILE A 450 -11.07 -28.94 6.82
C ILE A 450 -10.20 -28.62 5.61
N ARG A 451 -8.86 -28.68 5.75
CA ARG A 451 -7.93 -28.48 4.64
C ARG A 451 -8.20 -29.43 3.48
N ARG A 452 -8.46 -30.70 3.80
CA ARG A 452 -8.82 -31.72 2.82
C ARG A 452 -10.13 -31.39 2.10
N SER A 453 -11.17 -30.96 2.81
CA SER A 453 -12.45 -30.54 2.23
C SER A 453 -12.31 -29.38 1.28
N ILE A 454 -11.62 -28.32 1.72
CA ILE A 454 -11.37 -27.12 0.91
C ILE A 454 -10.65 -27.52 -0.39
N THR A 455 -9.79 -28.54 -0.31
CA THR A 455 -9.03 -29.06 -1.47
C THR A 455 -9.82 -30.06 -2.32
N GLU A 456 -10.71 -30.88 -1.76
CA GLU A 456 -11.39 -32.00 -2.45
C GLU A 456 -12.82 -31.69 -2.92
N THR A 457 -13.34 -30.48 -2.67
CA THR A 457 -14.68 -30.08 -3.12
C THR A 457 -14.76 -30.10 -4.66
N SER A 458 -15.71 -30.87 -5.21
CA SER A 458 -15.87 -31.12 -6.64
C SER A 458 -16.66 -30.01 -7.37
N ALA A 459 -16.16 -29.59 -8.53
CA ALA A 459 -16.71 -28.65 -9.55
C ALA A 459 -16.61 -27.13 -9.26
N ASP A 460 -16.52 -26.33 -10.36
CA ASP A 460 -16.51 -24.87 -10.67
C ASP A 460 -16.27 -23.78 -9.60
N ASN A 461 -16.17 -24.12 -8.33
CA ASN A 461 -16.20 -23.23 -7.18
C ASN A 461 -15.15 -23.65 -6.12
N ARG A 462 -14.07 -24.29 -6.57
CA ARG A 462 -13.02 -24.84 -5.73
C ARG A 462 -12.10 -23.72 -5.23
N PHE A 463 -11.86 -23.68 -3.93
CA PHE A 463 -10.85 -22.79 -3.36
C PHE A 463 -9.46 -23.10 -3.96
N PRO A 464 -8.70 -22.10 -4.41
CA PRO A 464 -7.39 -22.34 -5.00
C PRO A 464 -6.41 -22.96 -3.98
N PRO A 465 -5.97 -24.22 -4.16
CA PRO A 465 -5.16 -24.91 -3.17
C PRO A 465 -3.78 -24.27 -2.99
N GLU A 466 -3.28 -23.53 -3.99
CA GLU A 466 -2.01 -22.81 -3.89
C GLU A 466 -2.04 -21.74 -2.79
N LEU A 467 -3.20 -21.09 -2.57
CA LEU A 467 -3.35 -20.08 -1.52
C LEU A 467 -3.22 -20.69 -0.12
N LEU A 468 -3.68 -21.94 0.10
CA LEU A 468 -3.63 -22.60 1.41
C LEU A 468 -2.22 -22.75 1.97
N GLY A 469 -1.22 -22.87 1.09
CA GLY A 469 0.18 -22.98 1.47
C GLY A 469 0.81 -21.65 1.89
N ARG A 470 0.15 -20.52 1.59
CA ARG A 470 0.65 -19.16 1.86
C ARG A 470 -0.08 -18.46 3.00
N ILE A 471 -1.21 -18.99 3.42
CA ILE A 471 -2.00 -18.42 4.51
C ILE A 471 -1.40 -18.83 5.87
N ASP A 472 -1.25 -17.87 6.77
CA ASP A 472 -0.70 -18.10 8.09
C ASP A 472 -1.64 -18.86 9.02
N ALA A 473 -2.94 -18.59 8.93
CA ALA A 473 -3.95 -19.26 9.74
C ALA A 473 -5.29 -19.43 9.02
N ILE A 474 -5.84 -20.65 9.13
CA ILE A 474 -7.24 -20.93 8.79
C ILE A 474 -8.08 -20.64 10.03
N VAL A 475 -9.15 -19.88 9.87
CA VAL A 475 -10.04 -19.40 10.91
C VAL A 475 -11.43 -20.00 10.67
N PRO A 476 -11.78 -21.07 11.39
CA PRO A 476 -13.04 -21.77 11.16
C PRO A 476 -14.20 -21.09 11.87
N PHE A 477 -15.29 -20.87 11.15
CA PHE A 477 -16.55 -20.35 11.69
C PHE A 477 -17.58 -21.46 11.78
N GLN A 478 -18.23 -21.54 12.93
CA GLN A 478 -19.25 -22.54 13.21
C GLN A 478 -20.64 -22.02 12.82
N PRO A 479 -21.57 -22.91 12.43
CA PRO A 479 -22.98 -22.54 12.30
C PRO A 479 -23.52 -21.93 13.59
N LEU A 480 -24.40 -20.93 13.47
CA LEU A 480 -24.95 -20.22 14.61
C LEU A 480 -26.09 -21.02 15.26
N SER A 481 -25.99 -21.31 16.56
CA SER A 481 -27.11 -21.87 17.33
C SER A 481 -28.28 -20.88 17.41
N GLU A 482 -29.50 -21.37 17.62
CA GLU A 482 -30.69 -20.51 17.75
C GLU A 482 -30.55 -19.50 18.89
N ASP A 483 -29.93 -19.90 20.00
CA ASP A 483 -29.62 -19.01 21.12
C ASP A 483 -28.62 -17.90 20.74
N THR A 484 -27.64 -18.23 19.91
CA THR A 484 -26.68 -17.25 19.37
C THR A 484 -27.39 -16.28 18.42
N GLN A 485 -28.26 -16.78 17.55
CA GLN A 485 -29.09 -15.94 16.68
C GLN A 485 -29.97 -15.00 17.52
N ARG A 486 -30.61 -15.50 18.60
CA ARG A 486 -31.34 -14.68 19.59
C ARG A 486 -30.48 -13.57 20.18
N LYS A 487 -29.24 -13.85 20.59
CA LYS A 487 -28.31 -12.84 21.11
C LYS A 487 -28.00 -11.76 20.07
N ILE A 488 -27.74 -12.14 18.82
CA ILE A 488 -27.43 -11.21 17.72
C ILE A 488 -28.61 -10.28 17.43
N VAL A 489 -29.80 -10.84 17.22
CA VAL A 489 -31.01 -10.06 16.90
C VAL A 489 -31.37 -9.13 18.06
N ARG A 490 -31.29 -9.62 19.30
CA ARG A 490 -31.52 -8.81 20.50
C ARG A 490 -30.54 -7.63 20.59
N ASN A 491 -29.27 -7.82 20.26
CA ASN A 491 -28.29 -6.74 20.25
C ASN A 491 -28.64 -5.69 19.19
N LYS A 492 -29.00 -6.13 17.98
CA LYS A 492 -29.46 -5.22 16.91
C LYS A 492 -30.73 -4.44 17.25
N LEU A 493 -31.71 -5.07 17.87
CA LEU A 493 -32.91 -4.38 18.38
C LEU A 493 -32.53 -3.27 19.36
N ARG A 494 -31.64 -3.57 20.33
CA ARG A 494 -31.16 -2.56 21.29
C ARG A 494 -30.47 -1.38 20.60
N HIS A 495 -29.62 -1.66 19.60
CA HIS A 495 -28.95 -0.61 18.84
C HIS A 495 -29.96 0.26 18.09
N MET A 496 -30.94 -0.34 17.42
CA MET A 496 -32.00 0.39 16.73
C MET A 496 -32.79 1.30 17.69
N VAL A 497 -33.19 0.78 18.87
CA VAL A 497 -33.86 1.58 19.91
C VAL A 497 -33.00 2.77 20.35
N GLN A 498 -31.70 2.56 20.55
CA GLN A 498 -30.78 3.64 20.92
C GLN A 498 -30.64 4.68 19.82
N GLU A 499 -30.52 4.27 18.55
CA GLU A 499 -30.45 5.20 17.42
C GLU A 499 -31.73 6.02 17.28
N VAL A 500 -32.90 5.39 17.43
CA VAL A 500 -34.20 6.08 17.39
C VAL A 500 -34.29 7.12 18.51
N LEU A 501 -33.84 6.77 19.71
CA LEU A 501 -33.80 7.71 20.83
C LEU A 501 -32.84 8.89 20.56
N ILE A 502 -31.64 8.62 20.06
CA ILE A 502 -30.62 9.67 19.82
C ILE A 502 -31.05 10.60 18.69
N LYS A 503 -31.54 10.06 17.57
CA LYS A 503 -31.85 10.83 16.36
C LYS A 503 -33.21 11.50 16.40
N HIS A 504 -34.20 10.85 17.01
CA HIS A 504 -35.60 11.31 16.98
C HIS A 504 -36.16 11.68 18.36
N ASN A 505 -35.41 11.43 19.43
CA ASN A 505 -35.87 11.62 20.82
C ASN A 505 -37.17 10.87 21.11
N VAL A 506 -37.29 9.65 20.57
CA VAL A 506 -38.43 8.75 20.77
C VAL A 506 -37.97 7.54 21.59
N ARG A 507 -38.68 7.26 22.68
CA ARG A 507 -38.48 6.04 23.48
C ARG A 507 -39.28 4.90 22.86
N VAL A 508 -38.63 3.75 22.68
CA VAL A 508 -39.22 2.56 22.07
C VAL A 508 -39.28 1.45 23.11
N ASP A 509 -40.49 1.03 23.46
CA ASP A 509 -40.73 -0.15 24.29
C ASP A 509 -40.97 -1.35 23.35
N ILE A 510 -40.30 -2.49 23.59
CA ILE A 510 -40.39 -3.67 22.71
C ILE A 510 -40.96 -4.84 23.50
N ASP A 511 -42.01 -5.47 22.97
CA ASP A 511 -42.57 -6.70 23.53
C ASP A 511 -41.62 -7.91 23.39
N GLN A 512 -41.64 -8.82 24.35
CA GLN A 512 -40.79 -10.00 24.33
C GLN A 512 -41.07 -10.92 23.14
N ARG A 513 -42.32 -10.95 22.65
CA ARG A 513 -42.75 -11.75 21.49
C ARG A 513 -42.09 -11.28 20.19
N VAL A 514 -41.65 -10.02 20.09
CA VAL A 514 -40.97 -9.50 18.89
C VAL A 514 -39.69 -10.27 18.60
N LEU A 515 -38.90 -10.61 19.62
CA LEU A 515 -37.68 -11.39 19.42
C LEU A 515 -37.98 -12.82 18.96
N GLN A 516 -39.06 -13.41 19.49
CA GLN A 516 -39.51 -14.74 19.11
C GLN A 516 -40.00 -14.75 17.65
N TYR A 517 -40.82 -13.78 17.27
CA TYR A 517 -41.31 -13.59 15.91
C TYR A 517 -40.19 -13.45 14.87
N LEU A 518 -39.12 -12.71 15.20
CA LEU A 518 -38.02 -12.49 14.26
C LEU A 518 -37.17 -13.74 13.97
N ILE A 519 -37.27 -14.79 14.79
CA ILE A 519 -36.37 -15.96 14.74
C ILE A 519 -37.14 -17.24 14.43
N ASP A 520 -38.31 -17.39 15.05
CA ASP A 520 -39.10 -18.61 14.99
C ASP A 520 -40.04 -18.60 13.77
N ASP A 521 -40.53 -17.43 13.36
CA ASP A 521 -41.36 -17.29 12.15
C ASP A 521 -40.49 -17.15 10.90
N LYS A 522 -39.96 -18.30 10.47
CA LYS A 522 -39.19 -18.48 9.24
C LYS A 522 -40.19 -18.54 8.07
N GLY A 523 -40.39 -17.41 7.38
CA GLY A 523 -41.08 -17.41 6.08
C GLY A 523 -40.37 -18.30 5.04
N ASP A 524 -40.94 -18.41 3.84
CA ASP A 524 -40.58 -19.26 2.67
C ASP A 524 -39.09 -19.25 2.23
N THR A 525 -38.21 -18.51 2.90
CA THR A 525 -36.76 -18.59 2.73
C THR A 525 -36.23 -19.95 3.18
N ASP A 526 -35.85 -20.75 2.18
CA ASP A 526 -35.16 -22.04 2.32
C ASP A 526 -34.26 -22.12 3.56
N SER A 527 -34.55 -23.16 4.34
CA SER A 527 -34.02 -23.51 5.66
C SER A 527 -32.49 -23.73 5.75
N ASN A 528 -31.69 -23.27 4.78
CA ASN A 528 -30.29 -23.71 4.64
C ASN A 528 -29.22 -22.65 4.32
N ALA A 529 -29.54 -21.36 4.09
CA ALA A 529 -28.56 -20.43 3.48
C ALA A 529 -28.25 -19.09 4.21
N GLY A 530 -28.95 -18.73 5.29
CA GLY A 530 -28.89 -17.33 5.80
C GLY A 530 -28.07 -17.04 7.06
N GLY A 531 -27.87 -18.01 7.96
CA GLY A 531 -27.43 -17.70 9.33
C GLY A 531 -28.33 -16.63 9.98
N ALA A 532 -27.76 -15.72 10.77
CA ALA A 532 -28.52 -14.62 11.37
C ALA A 532 -28.98 -13.53 10.37
N ARG A 533 -28.56 -13.59 9.09
CA ARG A 533 -28.90 -12.54 8.09
C ARG A 533 -30.40 -12.46 7.83
N GLY A 534 -31.11 -13.60 7.78
CA GLY A 534 -32.56 -13.64 7.53
C GLY A 534 -33.35 -12.90 8.61
N ALA A 535 -33.09 -13.23 9.89
CA ALA A 535 -33.73 -12.56 11.02
C ALA A 535 -33.42 -11.05 11.09
N VAL A 536 -32.22 -10.64 10.66
CA VAL A 536 -31.82 -9.23 10.61
C VAL A 536 -32.49 -8.49 9.44
N ALA A 537 -32.66 -9.14 8.29
CA ALA A 537 -33.43 -8.58 7.18
C ALA A 537 -34.88 -8.36 7.60
N LYS A 538 -35.53 -9.38 8.20
CA LYS A 538 -36.90 -9.28 8.74
C LYS A 538 -37.05 -8.14 9.78
N LEU A 539 -36.07 -7.98 10.67
CA LEU A 539 -36.03 -6.86 11.62
C LEU A 539 -35.98 -5.50 10.91
N THR A 540 -35.27 -5.41 9.79
CA THR A 540 -35.17 -4.16 9.02
C THR A 540 -36.49 -3.89 8.31
N ASP A 541 -36.96 -4.88 7.56
CA ASP A 541 -38.12 -4.76 6.68
C ASP A 541 -39.41 -4.51 7.45
N GLU A 542 -39.61 -5.17 8.59
CA GLU A 542 -40.87 -5.10 9.33
C GLU A 542 -40.78 -4.17 10.54
N VAL A 543 -39.80 -4.39 11.43
CA VAL A 543 -39.72 -3.64 12.69
C VAL A 543 -39.19 -2.22 12.45
N THR A 544 -38.08 -2.09 11.75
CA THR A 544 -37.44 -0.78 11.54
C THR A 544 -38.26 0.09 10.61
N THR A 545 -38.79 -0.47 9.51
CA THR A 545 -39.74 0.22 8.64
C THR A 545 -41.00 0.62 9.39
N GLY A 546 -41.60 -0.27 10.20
CA GLY A 546 -42.79 0.05 11.00
C GLY A 546 -42.56 1.23 11.95
N VAL A 547 -41.42 1.24 12.65
CA VAL A 547 -41.02 2.35 13.53
C VAL A 547 -40.81 3.64 12.74
N ALA A 548 -40.11 3.59 11.60
CA ALA A 548 -39.86 4.76 10.78
C ALA A 548 -41.16 5.36 10.22
N THR A 549 -42.07 4.52 9.71
CA THR A 549 -43.39 4.93 9.23
C THR A 549 -44.18 5.60 10.36
N PHE A 550 -44.23 4.98 11.55
CA PHE A 550 -44.95 5.55 12.69
C PHE A 550 -44.41 6.92 13.10
N ILE A 551 -43.08 7.07 13.20
CA ILE A 551 -42.43 8.35 13.55
C ILE A 551 -42.75 9.44 12.52
N ASN A 552 -42.77 9.09 11.22
CA ASN A 552 -43.07 10.03 10.16
C ASN A 552 -44.55 10.47 10.18
N GLU A 553 -45.47 9.56 10.47
CA GLU A 553 -46.91 9.85 10.56
C GLU A 553 -47.29 10.58 11.86
N HIS A 554 -46.55 10.33 12.95
CA HIS A 554 -46.86 10.84 14.29
C HIS A 554 -45.66 11.59 14.92
N PRO A 555 -45.21 12.72 14.32
CA PRO A 555 -43.96 13.39 14.70
C PRO A 555 -43.95 14.00 16.11
N SER A 556 -45.13 14.16 16.72
CA SER A 556 -45.28 14.67 18.09
C SER A 556 -45.13 13.60 19.16
N GLU A 557 -45.25 12.31 18.80
CA GLU A 557 -45.16 11.22 19.75
C GLU A 557 -43.72 11.00 20.22
N ARG A 558 -43.55 10.81 21.53
CA ARG A 558 -42.21 10.64 22.15
C ARG A 558 -42.01 9.27 22.76
N ARG A 559 -43.06 8.45 22.78
CA ARG A 559 -43.01 7.08 23.29
C ARG A 559 -43.87 6.16 22.44
N ILE A 560 -43.24 5.13 21.90
CA ILE A 560 -43.88 4.13 21.05
C ILE A 560 -43.63 2.74 21.61
N ARG A 561 -44.52 1.80 21.30
CA ARG A 561 -44.40 0.40 21.63
C ARG A 561 -44.47 -0.45 20.36
N ILE A 562 -43.65 -1.48 20.32
CA ILE A 562 -43.62 -2.49 19.26
C ILE A 562 -44.17 -3.79 19.84
N ASP A 563 -45.29 -4.26 19.29
CA ASP A 563 -45.97 -5.48 19.67
C ASP A 563 -46.07 -6.45 18.48
N VAL A 564 -46.39 -7.71 18.77
CA VAL A 564 -46.72 -8.73 17.77
C VAL A 564 -48.22 -9.05 17.87
N VAL A 565 -48.95 -8.81 16.79
CA VAL A 565 -50.39 -9.12 16.68
C VAL A 565 -50.56 -10.36 15.81
N GLY A 566 -51.45 -11.27 16.19
CA GLY A 566 -51.65 -12.58 15.52
C GLY A 566 -50.99 -13.76 16.25
N GLU A 567 -51.11 -14.94 15.65
CA GLU A 567 -50.62 -16.22 16.16
C GLU A 567 -49.33 -16.66 15.44
N LEU A 568 -48.32 -17.03 16.24
CA LEU A 568 -47.07 -17.57 15.71
C LEU A 568 -47.27 -19.04 15.34
N ALA A 569 -46.74 -19.47 14.19
CA ALA A 569 -46.71 -20.90 13.86
C ALA A 569 -45.92 -21.72 14.91
N SER A 570 -44.98 -21.09 15.63
CA SER A 570 -44.27 -21.72 16.74
C SER A 570 -45.12 -21.91 18.01
N ASP A 571 -46.23 -21.17 18.15
CA ASP A 571 -47.16 -21.31 19.27
C ASP A 571 -48.13 -22.50 19.05
N HIS A 572 -48.33 -22.95 17.81
CA HIS A 572 -49.27 -24.01 17.44
C HIS A 572 -48.68 -25.03 16.45
N LYS A 573 -48.48 -26.28 16.91
CA LYS A 573 -47.90 -27.39 16.09
C LYS A 573 -48.67 -27.73 14.82
N ASP A 574 -49.93 -27.31 14.73
CA ASP A 574 -50.85 -27.63 13.63
C ASP A 574 -50.88 -26.53 12.55
N MET A 575 -50.14 -25.43 12.77
CA MET A 575 -50.09 -24.25 11.92
C MET A 575 -48.82 -24.26 11.07
N LEU A 576 -48.98 -24.25 9.74
CA LEU A 576 -47.86 -24.32 8.79
C LEU A 576 -47.25 -22.95 8.46
N THR A 577 -47.99 -21.86 8.66
CA THR A 577 -47.60 -20.48 8.34
C THR A 577 -48.13 -19.53 9.42
N SER A 578 -47.32 -18.60 9.93
CA SER A 578 -47.78 -17.60 10.90
C SER A 578 -48.68 -16.55 10.24
N ASP A 579 -49.68 -16.04 10.96
CA ASP A 579 -50.45 -14.84 10.59
C ASP A 579 -50.02 -13.60 11.39
N ALA A 580 -48.90 -13.72 12.13
CA ALA A 580 -48.41 -12.67 13.01
C ALA A 580 -47.74 -11.53 12.24
N CYS A 581 -47.98 -10.30 12.67
CA CYS A 581 -47.36 -9.10 12.14
C CYS A 581 -46.89 -8.14 13.23
N ILE A 582 -45.94 -7.27 12.88
CA ILE A 582 -45.47 -6.20 13.75
C ILE A 582 -46.48 -5.05 13.76
N GLU A 583 -46.90 -4.63 14.96
CA GLU A 583 -47.69 -3.43 15.17
C GLU A 583 -46.88 -2.41 15.98
N VAL A 584 -46.88 -1.14 15.54
CA VAL A 584 -46.26 -0.02 16.25
C VAL A 584 -47.34 0.95 16.70
N SER A 585 -47.38 1.26 17.99
CA SER A 585 -48.42 2.10 18.59
C SER A 585 -47.84 3.14 19.54
N ALA A 586 -48.56 4.24 19.76
CA ALA A 586 -48.20 5.23 20.78
C ALA A 586 -48.47 4.69 22.18
N VAL A 587 -47.54 4.94 23.11
CA VAL A 587 -47.76 4.64 24.54
C VAL A 587 -48.25 5.92 25.21
N ARG A 588 -49.53 5.92 25.60
CA ARG A 588 -50.15 7.03 26.36
C ARG A 588 -49.57 7.18 27.76
#